data_AF-A0AAE0RFJ4-F1
#
_entry.id   AF-A0AAE0RFJ4-F1
#
_cell.length_a   1.000
_cell.length_b   1.000
_cell.length_c   1.000
_cell.angle_alpha   90.00
_cell.angle_beta   90.00
_cell.angle_gamma   90.00
#
_symmetry.space_group_name_H-M   'P 1'
#
loop_
_entity.id
_entity.type
_entity.pdbx_description
1 polymer ?
#
loop_
_entity_poly.entity_id
_entity_poly.type
_entity_poly.pdbx_seq_one_letter_code
_entity_poly.pdbx_strand_id
1 'polypeptide(L)'
;MKVSRSKTEYMCVNEREGSGTVRLQGEEVKKVQEFKYLGSIVQSNGECAKEVKKRVQAVWNGWRKVSGVLYDRKISARIKGKVYRTVVRPAMLYGLETVSLRKRQESELEVAELKMLRFSLGVTRLDRIRNEYIRGTAHVGHLGDNVREARLRWFGHVQRRERPPCVNKTAQTHKGMDMDSTRPLKVCCGIWHQDVSSRSC
;
A
#
# COMPACT_ATOMS: atom_id res chain seq x y z
N MET A 1 7.73 18.95 -24.47
CA MET A 1 7.18 17.61 -24.13
C MET A 1 5.81 17.47 -24.81
N LYS A 2 5.61 16.47 -25.67
CA LYS A 2 4.34 16.26 -26.41
C LYS A 2 3.48 15.24 -25.65
N VAL A 3 2.29 15.63 -25.21
CA VAL A 3 1.40 14.80 -24.38
C VAL A 3 0.35 14.11 -25.27
N SER A 4 0.17 12.80 -25.08
CA SER A 4 -0.78 11.99 -25.86
C SER A 4 -2.18 12.06 -25.26
N ARG A 5 -3.12 12.65 -25.99
CA ARG A 5 -4.52 12.84 -25.54
C ARG A 5 -5.23 11.54 -25.17
N SER A 6 -5.16 10.54 -26.04
CA SER A 6 -5.81 9.23 -25.84
C SER A 6 -5.27 8.44 -24.63
N LYS A 7 -4.11 8.81 -24.10
CA LYS A 7 -3.48 8.17 -22.95
C LYS A 7 -3.58 9.01 -21.68
N THR A 8 -4.15 10.21 -21.77
CA THR A 8 -4.21 11.16 -20.65
C THR A 8 -5.59 11.09 -20.02
N GLU A 9 -5.63 10.72 -18.75
CA GLU A 9 -6.81 10.73 -17.90
C GLU A 9 -6.50 11.62 -16.69
N TYR A 10 -7.51 12.28 -16.13
CA TYR A 10 -7.34 13.07 -14.91
C TYR A 10 -8.29 12.59 -13.81
N MET A 11 -7.85 12.74 -12.56
CA MET A 11 -8.60 12.35 -11.38
C MET A 11 -8.54 13.49 -10.35
N CYS A 12 -9.70 13.89 -9.86
CA CYS A 12 -9.80 14.85 -8.75
C CYS A 12 -9.94 14.09 -7.44
N VAL A 13 -9.20 14.52 -6.42
CA VAL A 13 -9.21 13.89 -5.10
C VAL A 13 -9.95 14.82 -4.12
N ASN A 14 -10.93 14.29 -3.38
CA ASN A 14 -11.75 15.05 -2.42
C ASN A 14 -12.49 16.27 -3.02
N GLU A 15 -13.18 16.08 -4.14
CA GLU A 15 -14.00 17.12 -4.75
C GLU A 15 -15.14 17.56 -3.81
N ARG A 16 -15.19 18.84 -3.43
CA ARG A 16 -16.44 19.49 -3.02
C ARG A 16 -17.17 19.88 -4.31
N GLU A 17 -18.47 19.63 -4.37
CA GLU A 17 -19.32 19.75 -5.58
C GLU A 17 -18.91 20.94 -6.48
N GLY A 18 -18.59 20.67 -7.75
CA GLY A 18 -18.32 21.70 -8.77
C GLY A 18 -16.94 21.73 -9.42
N SER A 19 -16.27 20.60 -9.68
CA SER A 19 -15.03 20.63 -10.48
C SER A 19 -15.33 20.95 -11.94
N GLY A 20 -14.72 22.04 -12.42
CA GLY A 20 -14.67 22.37 -13.84
C GLY A 20 -14.05 21.25 -14.69
N THR A 21 -14.44 21.22 -15.96
CA THR A 21 -13.88 20.35 -16.98
C THR A 21 -12.41 20.71 -17.25
N VAL A 22 -11.50 19.74 -17.12
CA VAL A 22 -10.09 19.95 -17.50
C VAL A 22 -9.95 19.79 -19.01
N ARG A 23 -9.55 20.86 -19.68
CA ARG A 23 -9.32 20.87 -21.14
C ARG A 23 -7.82 20.90 -21.45
N LEU A 24 -7.37 20.00 -22.32
CA LEU A 24 -6.03 20.01 -22.90
C LEU A 24 -6.13 20.41 -24.37
N GLN A 25 -5.60 21.59 -24.72
CA GLN A 25 -5.63 22.13 -26.09
C GLN A 25 -7.06 22.20 -26.67
N GLY A 26 -8.04 22.57 -25.85
CA GLY A 26 -9.45 22.73 -26.27
C GLY A 26 -10.33 21.47 -26.18
N GLU A 27 -9.75 20.27 -26.02
CA GLU A 27 -10.52 19.03 -25.83
C GLU A 27 -10.62 18.63 -24.37
N GLU A 28 -11.78 18.10 -23.98
CA GLU A 28 -12.04 17.58 -22.64
C GLU A 28 -11.25 16.30 -22.39
N VAL A 29 -10.46 16.30 -21.31
CA VAL A 29 -9.74 15.11 -20.85
C VAL A 29 -10.73 14.20 -20.14
N LYS A 30 -10.55 12.88 -20.23
CA LYS A 30 -11.43 11.95 -19.53
C LYS A 30 -11.19 12.02 -18.01
N LYS A 31 -12.27 12.30 -17.27
CA LYS A 31 -12.30 12.22 -15.80
C LYS A 31 -12.48 10.78 -15.34
N VAL A 32 -11.62 10.31 -14.44
CA VAL A 32 -11.69 8.96 -13.86
C VAL A 32 -11.78 9.00 -12.33
N GLN A 33 -12.47 8.03 -11.75
CA GLN A 33 -12.55 7.86 -10.29
C GLN A 33 -11.48 6.92 -9.73
N GLU A 34 -10.87 6.11 -10.60
CA GLU A 34 -9.82 5.17 -10.26
C GLU A 34 -8.70 5.29 -11.28
N PHE A 35 -7.47 5.39 -10.79
CA PHE A 35 -6.29 5.53 -11.63
C PHE A 35 -5.20 4.54 -11.22
N LYS A 36 -4.62 3.86 -12.20
CA LYS A 36 -3.49 2.95 -11.99
C LYS A 36 -2.18 3.70 -12.19
N TYR A 37 -1.46 3.94 -11.10
CA TYR A 37 -0.16 4.61 -11.12
C TYR A 37 0.94 3.68 -10.62
N LEU A 38 1.94 3.40 -11.45
CA LEU A 38 3.10 2.55 -11.11
C LEU A 38 2.69 1.21 -10.45
N GLY A 39 1.60 0.63 -10.93
CA GLY A 39 1.07 -0.63 -10.39
C GLY A 39 0.25 -0.52 -9.12
N SER A 40 0.07 0.66 -8.52
CA SER A 40 -0.87 0.93 -7.41
C SER A 40 -2.18 1.53 -7.92
N ILE A 41 -3.28 1.24 -7.24
CA ILE A 41 -4.60 1.81 -7.50
C ILE A 41 -4.81 3.01 -6.58
N VAL A 42 -5.10 4.16 -7.17
CA VAL A 42 -5.48 5.37 -6.45
C VAL A 42 -6.94 5.69 -6.75
N GLN A 43 -7.73 5.92 -5.70
CA GLN A 43 -9.16 6.25 -5.82
C GLN A 43 -9.39 7.74 -5.50
N SER A 44 -10.35 8.36 -6.17
CA SER A 44 -10.74 9.78 -5.96
C SER A 44 -11.25 10.06 -4.54
N ASN A 45 -11.96 9.10 -3.94
CA ASN A 45 -12.41 9.12 -2.55
C ASN A 45 -11.28 8.84 -1.52
N GLY A 46 -10.11 8.43 -2.02
CA GLY A 46 -8.93 7.99 -1.26
C GLY A 46 -9.16 6.80 -0.35
N GLU A 47 -10.09 5.92 -0.72
CA GLU A 47 -10.18 4.60 -0.15
C GLU A 47 -9.04 3.69 -0.61
N CYS A 48 -8.75 2.69 0.22
CA CYS A 48 -7.64 1.76 0.03
C CYS A 48 -8.08 0.31 -0.18
N ALA A 49 -9.39 0.04 -0.13
CA ALA A 49 -9.90 -1.33 -0.17
C ALA A 49 -9.55 -2.05 -1.48
N LYS A 50 -9.60 -1.35 -2.62
CA LYS A 50 -9.23 -1.93 -3.92
C LYS A 50 -7.75 -2.25 -4.00
N GLU A 51 -6.90 -1.35 -3.49
CA GLU A 51 -5.45 -1.56 -3.44
C GLU A 51 -5.10 -2.76 -2.55
N VAL A 52 -5.70 -2.86 -1.36
CA VAL A 52 -5.50 -3.99 -0.44
C VAL A 52 -5.91 -5.31 -1.08
N LYS A 53 -7.08 -5.37 -1.72
CA LYS A 53 -7.54 -6.57 -2.44
C LYS A 53 -6.55 -6.98 -3.55
N LYS A 54 -6.07 -6.02 -4.31
CA LYS A 54 -5.05 -6.26 -5.35
C LYS A 54 -3.76 -6.80 -4.77
N ARG A 55 -3.30 -6.28 -3.62
CA ARG A 55 -2.10 -6.79 -2.93
C ARG A 55 -2.29 -8.22 -2.44
N VAL A 56 -3.44 -8.51 -1.82
CA VAL A 56 -3.78 -9.88 -1.42
C VAL A 56 -3.74 -10.83 -2.61
N GLN A 57 -4.32 -10.45 -3.75
CA GLN A 57 -4.27 -11.25 -4.98
C GLN A 57 -2.84 -11.45 -5.50
N ALA A 58 -2.03 -10.39 -5.55
CA ALA A 58 -0.64 -10.46 -5.99
C ALA A 58 0.19 -11.39 -5.09
N VAL A 59 -0.02 -11.30 -3.78
CA VAL A 59 0.59 -12.16 -2.78
C VAL A 59 0.19 -13.63 -2.99
N TRP A 60 -1.10 -13.92 -3.17
CA TRP A 60 -1.55 -15.28 -3.46
C TRP A 60 -0.95 -15.84 -4.75
N ASN A 61 -0.81 -15.01 -5.79
CA ASN A 61 -0.18 -15.43 -7.04
C ASN A 61 1.31 -15.73 -6.87
N GLY A 62 2.03 -14.94 -6.06
CA GLY A 62 3.42 -15.24 -5.70
C GLY A 62 3.54 -16.50 -4.85
N TRP A 63 2.68 -16.65 -3.84
CA TRP A 63 2.64 -17.80 -2.96
C TRP A 63 2.40 -19.12 -3.69
N ARG A 64 1.43 -19.17 -4.63
CA ARG A 64 1.14 -20.38 -5.40
C ARG A 64 2.32 -20.89 -6.22
N LYS A 65 3.25 -20.01 -6.61
CA LYS A 65 4.47 -20.42 -7.33
C LYS A 65 5.47 -21.15 -6.44
N VAL A 66 5.44 -20.88 -5.13
CA VAL A 66 6.34 -21.49 -4.14
C VAL A 66 5.65 -22.52 -3.25
N SER A 67 4.33 -22.68 -3.37
CA SER A 67 3.54 -23.52 -2.47
C SER A 67 3.90 -25.00 -2.52
N GLY A 68 4.38 -25.50 -3.66
CA GLY A 68 4.83 -26.89 -3.79
C GLY A 68 5.99 -27.21 -2.85
N VAL A 69 6.98 -26.32 -2.78
CA VAL A 69 8.10 -26.42 -1.83
C VAL A 69 7.59 -26.27 -0.39
N LEU A 70 6.71 -25.32 -0.15
CA LEU A 70 6.20 -25.03 1.20
C LEU A 70 5.32 -26.13 1.80
N TYR A 71 4.73 -26.99 0.96
CA TYR A 71 3.94 -28.13 1.41
C TYR A 71 4.79 -29.28 1.93
N ASP A 72 6.07 -29.38 1.51
CA ASP A 72 6.94 -30.47 1.93
C ASP A 72 7.14 -30.47 3.46
N ARG A 73 6.89 -31.63 4.07
CA ARG A 73 7.07 -31.87 5.51
C ARG A 73 8.53 -31.93 5.92
N LYS A 74 9.44 -32.23 5.00
CA LYS A 74 10.90 -32.26 5.24
C LYS A 74 11.47 -30.86 5.47
N ILE A 75 10.79 -29.83 4.99
CA ILE A 75 11.23 -28.45 5.15
C ILE A 75 10.83 -27.92 6.51
N SER A 76 11.82 -27.45 7.27
CA SER A 76 11.60 -26.87 8.59
C SER A 76 10.75 -25.59 8.51
N ALA A 77 9.94 -25.35 9.56
CA ALA A 77 9.11 -24.16 9.68
C ALA A 77 9.91 -22.84 9.54
N ARG A 78 11.16 -22.84 9.99
CA ARG A 78 12.07 -21.69 9.87
C ARG A 78 12.38 -21.34 8.42
N ILE A 79 12.58 -22.33 7.55
CA ILE A 79 12.79 -22.07 6.10
C ILE A 79 11.50 -21.55 5.47
N LYS A 80 10.34 -22.12 5.84
CA LYS A 80 9.03 -21.65 5.36
C LYS A 80 8.79 -20.18 5.75
N GLY A 81 9.18 -19.80 6.96
CA GLY A 81 9.19 -18.41 7.42
C GLY A 81 10.11 -17.48 6.61
N LYS A 82 11.29 -17.95 6.22
CA LYS A 82 12.19 -17.20 5.32
C LYS A 82 11.57 -17.00 3.93
N VAL A 83 10.91 -18.01 3.38
CA VAL A 83 10.20 -17.89 2.10
C VAL A 83 9.06 -16.88 2.21
N TYR A 84 8.29 -16.90 3.31
CA TYR A 84 7.31 -15.86 3.59
C TYR A 84 7.94 -14.46 3.58
N ARG A 85 9.06 -14.26 4.30
CA ARG A 85 9.74 -12.96 4.41
C ARG A 85 10.24 -12.45 3.05
N THR A 86 10.61 -13.35 2.14
CA THR A 86 11.20 -13.00 0.84
C THR A 86 10.18 -12.83 -0.27
N VAL A 87 9.07 -13.58 -0.25
CA VAL A 87 8.06 -13.55 -1.33
C VAL A 87 6.81 -12.79 -0.91
N VAL A 88 6.26 -13.12 0.26
CA VAL A 88 4.95 -12.62 0.70
C VAL A 88 5.07 -11.22 1.26
N ARG A 89 5.99 -11.01 2.22
CA ARG A 89 6.16 -9.72 2.91
C ARG A 89 6.36 -8.55 1.92
N PRO A 90 7.31 -8.57 0.97
CA PRO A 90 7.48 -7.44 0.05
C PRO A 90 6.28 -7.23 -0.89
N ALA A 91 5.65 -8.30 -1.38
CA ALA A 91 4.48 -8.19 -2.24
C ALA A 91 3.26 -7.61 -1.50
N MET A 92 3.14 -7.91 -0.21
CA MET A 92 2.08 -7.41 0.66
C MET A 92 2.31 -5.94 1.03
N LEU A 93 3.55 -5.57 1.41
CA LEU A 93 3.90 -4.22 1.88
C LEU A 93 3.95 -3.18 0.76
N TYR A 94 4.14 -3.59 -0.49
CA TYR A 94 4.21 -2.66 -1.60
C TYR A 94 2.97 -1.75 -1.63
N GLY A 95 3.18 -0.43 -1.64
CA GLY A 95 2.12 0.57 -1.69
C GLY A 95 1.38 0.81 -0.35
N LEU A 96 1.53 -0.07 0.65
CA LEU A 96 0.93 0.12 1.98
C LEU A 96 1.65 1.20 2.80
N GLU A 97 2.89 1.51 2.44
CA GLU A 97 3.68 2.60 3.02
C GLU A 97 3.03 3.97 2.81
N THR A 98 2.35 4.15 1.68
CA THR A 98 1.74 5.43 1.25
C THR A 98 0.23 5.48 1.48
N VAL A 99 -0.36 4.40 1.99
CA VAL A 99 -1.80 4.20 2.08
C VAL A 99 -2.24 4.08 3.54
N SER A 100 -3.35 4.74 3.86
CA SER A 100 -4.00 4.63 5.17
C SER A 100 -4.83 3.35 5.24
N LEU A 101 -4.35 2.37 6.01
CA LEU A 101 -5.12 1.18 6.33
C LEU A 101 -6.10 1.50 7.47
N ARG A 102 -7.38 1.17 7.30
CA ARG A 102 -8.33 1.07 8.42
C ARG A 102 -8.16 -0.31 9.04
N LYS A 103 -8.59 -0.47 10.30
CA LYS A 103 -8.53 -1.75 11.04
C LYS A 103 -9.09 -2.93 10.24
N ARG A 104 -10.20 -2.73 9.51
CA ARG A 104 -10.79 -3.77 8.64
C ARG A 104 -9.81 -4.27 7.57
N GLN A 105 -9.12 -3.37 6.88
CA GLN A 105 -8.18 -3.78 5.83
C GLN A 105 -6.91 -4.43 6.40
N GLU A 106 -6.46 -3.97 7.57
CA GLU A 106 -5.35 -4.61 8.28
C GLU A 106 -5.72 -6.05 8.66
N SER A 107 -6.91 -6.27 9.23
CA SER A 107 -7.41 -7.62 9.53
C SER A 107 -7.56 -8.48 8.26
N GLU A 108 -7.99 -7.91 7.13
CA GLU A 108 -8.07 -8.66 5.86
C GLU A 108 -6.69 -9.16 5.41
N LEU A 109 -5.64 -8.35 5.57
CA LEU A 109 -4.27 -8.74 5.25
C LEU A 109 -3.70 -9.77 6.24
N GLU A 110 -3.96 -9.60 7.55
CA GLU A 110 -3.56 -10.57 8.57
C GLU A 110 -4.22 -11.94 8.37
N VAL A 111 -5.50 -11.96 7.97
CA VAL A 111 -6.19 -13.20 7.61
C VAL A 111 -5.54 -13.87 6.41
N ALA A 112 -5.13 -13.09 5.39
CA ALA A 112 -4.42 -13.64 4.25
C ALA A 112 -3.05 -14.23 4.65
N GLU A 113 -2.25 -13.50 5.43
CA GLU A 113 -0.98 -13.95 6.01
C GLU A 113 -1.15 -15.27 6.77
N LEU A 114 -2.06 -15.30 7.74
CA LEU A 114 -2.27 -16.46 8.60
C LEU A 114 -2.78 -17.68 7.83
N LYS A 115 -3.58 -17.49 6.78
CA LYS A 115 -3.99 -18.59 5.89
C LYS A 115 -2.80 -19.22 5.19
N MET A 116 -1.88 -18.42 4.65
CA MET A 116 -0.67 -18.92 4.00
C MET A 116 0.27 -19.60 5.01
N LEU A 117 0.48 -19.01 6.19
CA LEU A 117 1.32 -19.62 7.23
C LEU A 117 0.76 -20.97 7.69
N ARG A 118 -0.54 -21.04 8.01
CA ARG A 118 -1.23 -22.30 8.36
C ARG A 118 -1.07 -23.35 7.29
N PHE A 119 -1.30 -22.98 6.03
CA PHE A 119 -1.15 -23.88 4.89
C PHE A 119 0.29 -24.44 4.83
N SER A 120 1.31 -23.59 4.96
CA SER A 120 2.70 -24.04 4.91
C SER A 120 3.10 -24.95 6.07
N LEU A 121 2.52 -24.75 7.25
CA LEU A 121 2.79 -25.56 8.43
C LEU A 121 1.92 -26.81 8.52
N GLY A 122 0.97 -27.00 7.59
CA GLY A 122 0.02 -28.12 7.64
C GLY A 122 -0.97 -28.03 8.80
N VAL A 123 -1.18 -26.83 9.35
CA VAL A 123 -2.09 -26.60 10.48
C VAL A 123 -3.46 -26.21 9.96
N THR A 124 -4.47 -26.92 10.41
CA THR A 124 -5.88 -26.67 10.10
C THR A 124 -6.55 -25.84 11.21
N ARG A 125 -7.81 -25.44 10.99
CA ARG A 125 -8.59 -24.77 12.04
C ARG A 125 -9.04 -25.75 13.14
N LEU A 126 -9.05 -27.05 12.86
CA LEU A 126 -9.47 -28.08 13.81
C LEU A 126 -8.43 -28.28 14.92
N ASP A 127 -7.16 -28.00 14.64
CA ASP A 127 -6.07 -28.11 15.60
C ASP A 127 -6.15 -27.07 16.74
N ARG A 128 -7.04 -26.07 16.62
CA ARG A 128 -7.28 -25.00 17.61
C ARG A 128 -6.00 -24.31 18.12
N ILE A 129 -4.96 -24.28 17.28
CA ILE A 129 -3.68 -23.63 17.59
C ILE A 129 -3.83 -22.10 17.53
N ARG A 130 -3.31 -21.43 18.57
CA ARG A 130 -3.27 -19.98 18.69
C ARG A 130 -2.46 -19.32 17.56
N ASN A 131 -2.89 -18.16 17.09
CA ASN A 131 -2.25 -17.44 15.98
C ASN A 131 -0.81 -17.03 16.32
N GLU A 132 -0.57 -16.68 17.58
CA GLU A 132 0.74 -16.28 18.11
C GLU A 132 1.75 -17.43 17.98
N TYR A 133 1.31 -18.66 18.26
CA TYR A 133 2.15 -19.85 18.12
C TYR A 133 2.51 -20.10 16.65
N ILE A 134 1.55 -20.01 15.73
CA ILE A 134 1.79 -20.17 14.28
C ILE A 134 2.85 -19.18 13.77
N ARG A 135 2.75 -17.92 14.19
CA ARG A 135 3.72 -16.88 13.85
C ARG A 135 5.10 -17.14 14.49
N GLY A 136 5.10 -17.54 15.77
CA GLY A 136 6.31 -17.91 16.51
C GLY A 136 7.07 -19.06 15.85
N THR A 137 6.38 -20.14 15.49
CA THR A 137 6.96 -21.32 14.81
C THR A 137 7.60 -20.96 13.46
N ALA A 138 7.01 -20.02 12.73
CA ALA A 138 7.55 -19.53 11.46
C ALA A 138 8.57 -18.38 11.62
N HIS A 139 8.81 -17.87 12.83
CA HIS A 139 9.61 -16.65 13.09
C HIS A 139 9.17 -15.44 12.24
N VAL A 140 7.85 -15.24 12.14
CA VAL A 140 7.22 -14.13 11.42
C VAL A 140 6.61 -13.16 12.42
N GLY A 141 6.96 -11.86 12.32
CA GLY A 141 6.37 -10.80 13.14
C GLY A 141 4.96 -10.42 12.69
N HIS A 142 4.26 -9.61 13.48
CA HIS A 142 2.94 -9.12 13.10
C HIS A 142 2.99 -8.24 11.85
N LEU A 143 1.93 -8.32 11.03
CA LEU A 143 1.83 -7.50 9.83
C LEU A 143 1.82 -6.00 10.16
N GLY A 144 1.09 -5.60 11.20
CA GLY A 144 1.04 -4.20 11.63
C GLY A 144 2.44 -3.63 11.91
N ASP A 145 3.30 -4.40 12.59
CA ASP A 145 4.69 -4.02 12.83
C ASP A 145 5.48 -3.90 11.53
N ASN A 146 5.30 -4.85 10.60
CA ASN A 146 5.96 -4.82 9.30
C ASN A 146 5.54 -3.60 8.47
N VAL A 147 4.26 -3.21 8.53
CA VAL A 147 3.73 -2.00 7.86
C VAL A 147 4.29 -0.74 8.51
N ARG A 148 4.32 -0.67 9.84
CA ARG A 148 4.89 0.45 10.59
C ARG A 148 6.37 0.62 10.28
N GLU A 149 7.15 -0.46 10.28
CA GLU A 149 8.57 -0.45 9.90
C GLU A 149 8.76 0.06 8.46
N ALA A 150 7.94 -0.42 7.52
CA ALA A 150 8.00 0.01 6.13
C ALA A 150 7.68 1.51 5.96
N ARG A 151 6.66 2.02 6.68
CA ARG A 151 6.32 3.46 6.71
C ARG A 151 7.46 4.31 7.24
N LEU A 152 8.09 3.89 8.34
CA LEU A 152 9.24 4.60 8.92
C LEU A 152 10.46 4.58 7.99
N ARG A 153 10.72 3.45 7.34
CA ARG A 153 11.78 3.32 6.35
C ARG A 153 11.55 4.25 5.15
N TRP A 154 10.31 4.31 4.65
CA TRP A 154 9.91 5.21 3.57
C TRP A 154 10.06 6.68 3.98
N PHE A 155 9.57 7.04 5.16
CA PHE A 155 9.69 8.39 5.70
C PHE A 155 11.16 8.82 5.83
N GLY A 156 12.02 7.95 6.38
CA GLY A 156 13.46 8.23 6.46
C GLY A 156 14.11 8.40 5.09
N HIS A 157 13.66 7.65 4.06
CA HIS A 157 14.14 7.84 2.69
C HIS A 157 13.74 9.21 2.13
N VAL A 158 12.50 9.65 2.37
CA VAL A 158 12.01 10.98 1.97
C VAL A 158 12.80 12.09 2.65
N GLN A 159 13.08 11.95 3.96
CA GLN A 159 13.81 12.95 4.73
C GLN A 159 15.27 13.12 4.31
N ARG A 160 15.93 12.05 3.84
CA ARG A 160 17.33 12.09 3.39
C ARG A 160 17.53 12.69 2.00
N ARG A 161 16.48 13.02 1.24
CA ARG A 161 16.62 13.65 -0.08
C ARG A 161 16.97 15.13 0.04
N GLU A 162 18.06 15.54 -0.61
CA GLU A 162 18.59 16.92 -0.63
C GLU A 162 17.67 17.94 -1.30
N ARG A 163 16.99 17.55 -2.38
CA ARG A 163 15.91 18.34 -3.00
C ARG A 163 14.57 17.86 -2.47
N PRO A 164 13.83 18.68 -1.69
CA PRO A 164 12.48 18.33 -1.31
C PRO A 164 11.62 18.19 -2.58
N PRO A 165 11.05 17.01 -2.87
CA PRO A 165 9.90 16.96 -3.76
C PRO A 165 8.79 17.85 -3.14
N CYS A 166 7.77 18.25 -3.91
CA CYS A 166 6.55 18.87 -3.33
C CYS A 166 5.95 18.07 -2.15
N VAL A 167 6.30 16.79 -2.05
CA VAL A 167 6.00 15.82 -0.99
C VAL A 167 6.66 16.14 0.38
N ASN A 168 7.75 16.92 0.45
CA ASN A 168 8.43 17.24 1.72
C ASN A 168 7.69 18.32 2.54
N LYS A 169 6.94 19.22 1.90
CA LYS A 169 6.07 20.18 2.61
C LYS A 169 5.02 19.46 3.47
N THR A 170 4.62 18.28 3.01
CA THR A 170 3.64 17.36 3.62
C THR A 170 4.19 16.63 4.85
N ALA A 171 5.49 16.32 4.85
CA ALA A 171 6.16 15.62 5.95
C ALA A 171 6.64 16.57 7.07
N GLN A 172 6.96 17.81 6.72
CA GLN A 172 7.50 18.82 7.64
C GLN A 172 6.43 19.50 8.53
N THR A 173 5.16 19.51 8.12
CA THR A 173 4.05 20.11 8.90
C THR A 173 3.59 19.26 10.10
N HIS A 174 4.14 18.05 10.29
CA HIS A 174 3.67 17.10 11.31
C HIS A 174 4.79 16.64 12.28
N LYS A 175 5.64 17.57 12.76
CA LYS A 175 6.46 17.28 13.95
C LYS A 175 5.52 17.11 15.16
N GLY A 176 5.16 15.87 15.47
CA GLY A 176 4.43 15.52 16.70
C GLY A 176 3.12 14.73 16.54
N MET A 177 2.77 14.20 15.37
CA MET A 177 1.55 13.38 15.19
C MET A 177 1.84 11.89 15.05
N ASP A 178 1.01 11.08 15.72
CA ASP A 178 1.00 9.62 15.65
C ASP A 178 0.75 9.11 14.22
N MET A 179 1.79 8.52 13.62
CA MET A 179 1.81 7.98 12.25
C MET A 179 0.85 6.80 12.03
N ASP A 180 0.27 6.24 13.09
CA ASP A 180 -0.74 5.19 13.01
C ASP A 180 -2.08 5.68 12.42
N SER A 181 -2.34 6.99 12.48
CA SER A 181 -3.65 7.57 12.14
C SER A 181 -3.68 8.47 10.89
N THR A 182 -2.51 8.86 10.35
CA THR A 182 -2.44 9.96 9.37
C THR A 182 -2.49 9.48 7.92
N ARG A 183 -3.19 10.24 7.06
CA ARG A 183 -3.36 9.97 5.62
C ARG A 183 -2.36 10.77 4.80
N PRO A 184 -1.30 10.15 4.23
CA PRO A 184 -0.27 10.88 3.48
C PRO A 184 -0.85 11.66 2.28
N LEU A 185 -1.91 11.12 1.68
CA LEU A 185 -2.62 11.72 0.54
C LEU A 185 -3.52 12.91 0.89
N LYS A 186 -4.04 13.02 2.13
CA LYS A 186 -4.89 14.16 2.53
C LYS A 186 -4.10 15.46 2.59
N VAL A 187 -2.83 15.35 2.98
CA VAL A 187 -1.94 16.50 3.16
C VAL A 187 -1.35 16.95 1.81
N CYS A 188 -1.17 16.03 0.85
CA CYS A 188 -0.78 16.41 -0.53
C CYS A 188 -1.85 17.29 -1.21
N CYS A 189 -3.14 17.03 -0.97
CA CYS A 189 -4.24 17.72 -1.66
C CYS A 189 -4.34 19.22 -1.30
N GLY A 190 -4.00 19.62 -0.08
CA GLY A 190 -4.03 21.03 0.36
C GLY A 190 -2.90 21.88 -0.21
N ILE A 191 -1.76 21.26 -0.55
CA ILE A 191 -0.54 21.96 -0.99
C ILE A 191 -0.56 22.22 -2.51
N TRP A 192 -1.19 21.34 -3.29
CA TRP A 192 -1.35 21.55 -4.74
C TRP A 192 -2.14 22.84 -5.08
N HIS A 193 -3.13 23.23 -4.25
CA HIS A 193 -3.86 24.49 -4.44
C HIS A 193 -2.98 25.74 -4.24
N GLN A 194 -1.99 25.70 -3.34
CA GLN A 194 -1.08 26.83 -3.09
C GLN A 194 0.05 26.93 -4.13
N ASP A 195 0.54 25.80 -4.64
CA ASP A 195 1.62 25.78 -5.64
C ASP A 195 1.14 26.11 -7.07
N VAL A 196 -0.16 25.97 -7.39
CA VAL A 196 -0.73 26.43 -8.67
C VAL A 196 -0.97 27.94 -8.65
N SER A 197 -1.42 28.51 -7.51
CA SER A 197 -1.66 29.95 -7.38
C SER A 197 -0.39 30.80 -7.35
N SER A 198 0.77 30.19 -7.10
CA SER A 198 2.09 30.86 -7.05
C SER A 198 2.91 30.71 -8.33
N ARG A 199 2.40 29.97 -9.34
CA ARG A 199 3.03 29.79 -10.66
C ARG A 199 2.33 30.57 -11.78
N SER A 200 1.35 31.39 -11.43
CA SER A 200 0.77 32.42 -12.28
C SER A 200 1.23 33.79 -11.77
N CYS A 201 2.53 34.05 -11.92
CA CYS A 201 3.20 35.34 -12.09
C CYS A 201 4.53 35.06 -12.80
#